data_AF-A0A1G5SFJ0-F1
#
_entry.id   AF-A0A1G5SFJ0-F1
#
_cell.length_a   1.000
_cell.length_b   1.000
_cell.length_c   1.000
_cell.angle_alpha   90.00
_cell.angle_beta   90.00
_cell.angle_gamma   90.00
#
_symmetry.space_group_name_H-M   'P 1'
#
loop_
_entity.id
_entity.type
_entity.pdbx_description
1 polymer ?
#
loop_
_entity_poly.entity_id
_entity_poly.type
_entity_poly.pdbx_seq_one_letter_code
_entity_poly.pdbx_strand_id
1 'polypeptide(L)'
;MTTHKSLPTDLIDSLLADYKKPEDLIGENGLLKQLTKALVERALQAEITEHLGHDKHETVTNPTGNARNGKSHKTLKGEFGELPIEIPRDREGSFEPRMISKHQTCWAGFDDKILSLYARGMTVREIQQHLTEMYGAEVSPTLISTVTDGVMDEVKQWQSRPLDSVYPVIYLDCIHAKVRDAGSVRAKAIYLAISINMEGHKEILGLWIAQTEGAKFWLSVVTELKNRGVQDILYRLH
;
A
#
# COMPACT_ATOMS: atom_id res chain seq x y z
N MET A 1 -25.18 6.88 15.28
CA MET A 1 -25.54 5.46 15.47
C MET A 1 -25.77 4.84 14.10
N THR A 2 -24.74 4.22 13.52
CA THR A 2 -24.88 3.47 12.26
C THR A 2 -25.56 2.14 12.58
N THR A 3 -26.85 2.03 12.27
CA THR A 3 -27.57 0.74 12.29
C THR A 3 -26.92 -0.18 11.27
N HIS A 4 -26.12 -1.14 11.72
CA HIS A 4 -25.67 -2.25 10.88
C HIS A 4 -26.92 -3.05 10.49
N LYS A 5 -27.35 -2.93 9.23
CA LYS A 5 -28.36 -3.84 8.66
C LYS A 5 -27.74 -5.23 8.64
N SER A 6 -28.15 -6.11 9.54
CA SER A 6 -27.84 -7.53 9.46
C SER A 6 -28.49 -8.11 8.20
N LEU A 7 -27.75 -8.90 7.44
CA LEU A 7 -28.31 -9.64 6.31
C LEU A 7 -29.43 -10.56 6.83
N PRO A 8 -30.62 -10.57 6.21
CA PRO A 8 -31.70 -11.47 6.60
C PRO A 8 -31.24 -12.93 6.51
N THR A 9 -31.56 -13.75 7.52
CA THR A 9 -31.15 -15.16 7.57
C THR A 9 -31.66 -15.93 6.36
N ASP A 10 -32.88 -15.66 5.90
CA ASP A 10 -33.47 -16.29 4.71
C ASP A 10 -32.65 -16.02 3.43
N LEU A 11 -32.03 -14.84 3.33
CA LEU A 11 -31.15 -14.51 2.21
C LEU A 11 -29.86 -15.32 2.28
N ILE A 12 -29.29 -15.48 3.47
CA ILE A 12 -28.08 -16.29 3.68
C ILE A 12 -28.36 -17.76 3.34
N ASP A 13 -29.49 -18.30 3.81
CA ASP A 13 -29.91 -19.68 3.51
C ASP A 13 -30.14 -19.88 2.01
N SER A 14 -30.72 -18.88 1.32
CA SER A 14 -30.88 -18.92 -0.14
C SER A 14 -29.56 -18.88 -0.90
N LEU A 15 -28.58 -18.09 -0.43
CA LEU A 15 -27.26 -17.98 -1.05
C LEU A 15 -26.41 -19.23 -0.79
N LEU A 16 -26.65 -19.95 0.31
CA LEU A 16 -25.98 -21.20 0.67
C LEU A 16 -26.73 -22.46 0.21
N ALA A 17 -27.86 -22.33 -0.49
CA ALA A 17 -28.69 -23.47 -0.89
C ALA A 17 -27.92 -24.52 -1.73
N ASP A 18 -26.96 -24.08 -2.54
CA ASP A 18 -26.13 -24.93 -3.40
C ASP A 18 -24.75 -25.26 -2.80
N TYR A 19 -24.48 -24.85 -1.55
CA TYR A 19 -23.19 -25.04 -0.89
C TYR A 19 -22.95 -26.53 -0.55
N LYS A 20 -21.91 -27.12 -1.14
CA LYS A 20 -21.54 -28.54 -0.90
C LYS A 20 -20.13 -28.69 -0.38
N LYS A 21 -19.21 -27.79 -0.73
CA LYS A 21 -17.80 -27.81 -0.34
C LYS A 21 -17.30 -26.41 0.02
N PRO A 22 -16.25 -26.29 0.85
CA PRO A 22 -15.64 -24.99 1.17
C PRO A 22 -15.24 -24.17 -0.07
N GLU A 23 -14.82 -24.85 -1.14
CA GLU A 23 -14.48 -24.25 -2.44
C GLU A 23 -15.65 -23.46 -3.07
N ASP A 24 -16.89 -23.84 -2.82
CA ASP A 24 -18.08 -23.15 -3.36
C ASP A 24 -18.27 -21.76 -2.71
N LEU A 25 -17.71 -21.56 -1.52
CA LEU A 25 -17.78 -20.29 -0.79
C LEU A 25 -16.56 -19.41 -1.06
N ILE A 26 -15.35 -19.97 -0.95
CA ILE A 26 -14.07 -19.24 -0.95
C ILE A 26 -13.14 -19.55 -2.16
N GLY A 27 -13.51 -20.46 -3.06
CA GLY A 27 -12.69 -20.83 -4.20
C GLY A 27 -12.60 -19.75 -5.29
N GLU A 28 -11.85 -20.02 -6.37
CA GLU A 28 -11.63 -19.08 -7.48
C GLU A 28 -12.92 -18.53 -8.12
N ASN A 29 -14.02 -19.29 -8.06
CA ASN A 29 -15.35 -18.89 -8.53
C ASN A 29 -16.40 -18.89 -7.41
N GLY A 30 -15.95 -18.85 -6.15
CA GLY A 30 -16.80 -18.95 -4.97
C GLY A 30 -17.79 -17.81 -4.82
N LEU A 31 -18.85 -18.07 -4.06
CA LEU A 31 -19.95 -17.14 -3.79
C LEU A 31 -19.46 -15.77 -3.30
N LEU A 32 -18.46 -15.73 -2.41
CA LEU A 32 -17.95 -14.46 -1.86
C LEU A 32 -17.35 -13.57 -2.95
N LYS A 33 -16.67 -14.14 -3.94
CA LYS A 33 -16.10 -13.42 -5.07
C LYS A 33 -17.19 -12.84 -5.96
N GLN A 34 -18.24 -13.61 -6.22
CA GLN A 34 -19.40 -13.16 -7.00
C GLN A 34 -20.18 -12.05 -6.28
N LEU A 35 -20.37 -12.17 -4.97
CA LEU A 35 -20.99 -11.14 -4.13
C LEU A 35 -20.17 -9.86 -4.12
N THR A 36 -18.85 -9.99 -3.94
CA THR A 36 -17.93 -8.84 -3.96
C THR A 36 -17.99 -8.12 -5.31
N LYS A 37 -17.95 -8.86 -6.42
CA LYS A 37 -18.15 -8.30 -7.78
C LYS A 37 -19.46 -7.54 -7.88
N ALA A 38 -20.58 -8.16 -7.49
CA ALA A 38 -21.90 -7.57 -7.62
C ALA A 38 -22.06 -6.29 -6.75
N LEU A 39 -21.47 -6.27 -5.56
CA LEU A 39 -21.46 -5.10 -4.68
C LEU A 39 -20.63 -3.97 -5.26
N VAL A 40 -19.42 -4.26 -5.75
CA VAL A 40 -18.54 -3.28 -6.38
C VAL A 40 -19.19 -2.67 -7.62
N GLU A 41 -19.73 -3.50 -8.52
CA GLU A 41 -20.39 -3.00 -9.73
C GLU A 41 -21.62 -2.17 -9.40
N ARG A 42 -22.42 -2.57 -8.40
CA ARG A 42 -23.60 -1.79 -7.97
C ARG A 42 -23.21 -0.47 -7.30
N ALA A 43 -22.15 -0.44 -6.51
CA ALA A 43 -21.61 0.79 -5.94
C ALA A 43 -21.15 1.75 -7.04
N LEU A 44 -20.41 1.26 -8.04
CA LEU A 44 -19.99 2.07 -9.19
C LEU A 44 -21.18 2.58 -10.03
N GLN A 45 -22.25 1.78 -10.16
CA GLN A 45 -23.49 2.25 -10.80
C GLN A 45 -24.16 3.37 -10.01
N ALA A 46 -24.12 3.33 -8.67
CA ALA A 46 -24.65 4.39 -7.84
C ALA A 46 -23.81 5.67 -7.95
N GLU A 47 -22.47 5.55 -7.95
CA GLU A 47 -21.58 6.70 -8.13
C GLU A 47 -21.81 7.43 -9.46
N ILE A 48 -22.01 6.68 -10.56
CA ILE A 48 -22.29 7.33 -11.85
C ILE A 48 -23.71 7.90 -11.94
N THR A 49 -24.71 7.31 -11.24
CA THR A 49 -26.03 7.93 -11.09
C THR A 49 -25.90 9.28 -10.39
N GLU A 50 -25.14 9.33 -9.30
CA GLU A 50 -24.90 10.57 -8.55
C GLU A 50 -24.15 11.60 -9.40
N HIS A 51 -23.11 11.19 -10.14
CA HIS A 51 -22.34 12.07 -11.02
C HIS A 51 -23.19 12.67 -12.16
N LEU A 52 -24.05 11.86 -12.78
CA LEU A 52 -24.86 12.28 -13.94
C LEU A 52 -26.19 12.94 -13.54
N GLY A 53 -26.65 12.74 -12.30
CA GLY A 53 -27.91 13.27 -11.79
C GLY A 53 -29.17 12.60 -12.35
N HIS A 54 -29.04 11.45 -13.01
CA HIS A 54 -30.17 10.69 -13.57
C HIS A 54 -29.86 9.18 -13.65
N ASP A 55 -30.91 8.36 -13.57
CA ASP A 55 -30.79 6.92 -13.60
C ASP A 55 -30.66 6.35 -15.02
N LYS A 56 -30.35 5.06 -15.09
CA LYS A 56 -30.19 4.35 -16.36
C LYS A 56 -31.52 4.36 -17.12
N HIS A 57 -31.49 4.84 -18.37
CA HIS A 57 -32.65 5.00 -19.26
C HIS A 57 -33.62 6.13 -18.91
N GLU A 58 -33.28 7.00 -17.96
CA GLU A 58 -34.03 8.22 -17.73
C GLU A 58 -33.64 9.32 -18.73
N THR A 59 -34.52 10.30 -18.88
CA THR A 59 -34.25 11.50 -19.67
C THR A 59 -33.05 12.24 -19.08
N VAL A 60 -32.12 12.67 -19.94
CA VAL A 60 -30.94 13.42 -19.52
C VAL A 60 -31.38 14.79 -19.01
N THR A 61 -31.27 14.99 -17.69
CA THR A 61 -31.69 16.21 -16.99
C THR A 61 -30.53 17.12 -16.60
N ASN A 62 -29.28 16.73 -16.88
CA ASN A 62 -28.10 17.48 -16.45
C ASN A 62 -27.77 18.67 -17.38
N PRO A 63 -27.14 19.73 -16.85
CA PRO A 63 -26.83 20.93 -17.63
C PRO A 63 -25.84 20.69 -18.78
N THR A 64 -24.98 19.69 -18.63
CA THR A 64 -23.94 19.33 -19.62
C THR A 64 -24.48 18.47 -20.76
N GLY A 65 -25.66 17.85 -20.62
CA GLY A 65 -26.17 16.88 -21.58
C GLY A 65 -25.37 15.56 -21.61
N ASN A 66 -24.50 15.33 -20.62
CA ASN A 66 -23.66 14.15 -20.54
C ASN A 66 -24.53 12.92 -20.20
N ALA A 67 -24.23 11.78 -20.81
CA ALA A 67 -25.00 10.56 -20.68
C ALA A 67 -24.09 9.34 -20.51
N ARG A 68 -24.66 8.23 -20.05
CA ARG A 68 -23.93 6.95 -19.93
C ARG A 68 -23.52 6.45 -21.32
N ASN A 69 -22.28 5.97 -21.44
CA ASN A 69 -21.72 5.43 -22.68
C ASN A 69 -21.09 4.06 -22.46
N GLY A 70 -21.94 3.09 -22.11
CA GLY A 70 -21.54 1.69 -21.93
C GLY A 70 -20.68 1.47 -20.68
N LYS A 71 -19.84 0.43 -20.76
CA LYS A 71 -18.98 -0.02 -19.66
C LYS A 71 -17.59 -0.35 -20.20
N SER A 72 -16.60 -0.32 -19.31
CA SER A 72 -15.25 -0.79 -19.58
C SER A 72 -14.89 -1.92 -18.64
N HIS A 73 -14.18 -2.92 -19.16
CA HIS A 73 -13.68 -4.01 -18.36
C HIS A 73 -12.41 -3.61 -17.61
N LYS A 74 -12.31 -4.03 -16.36
CA LYS A 74 -11.11 -3.91 -15.53
C LYS A 74 -10.98 -5.15 -14.64
N THR A 75 -9.79 -5.71 -14.52
CA THR A 75 -9.51 -6.78 -13.56
C THR A 75 -8.86 -6.18 -12.31
N LEU A 76 -9.53 -6.30 -11.17
CA LEU A 76 -8.95 -5.93 -9.87
C LEU A 76 -8.19 -7.11 -9.28
N LYS A 77 -7.08 -6.82 -8.62
CA LYS A 77 -6.25 -7.79 -7.90
C LYS A 77 -6.37 -7.52 -6.41
N GLY A 78 -6.74 -8.52 -5.63
CA GLY A 78 -6.91 -8.40 -4.19
C GLY A 78 -6.84 -9.75 -3.48
N GLU A 79 -7.31 -9.80 -2.24
CA GLU A 79 -7.30 -11.03 -1.42
C GLU A 79 -8.21 -12.13 -1.98
N PHE A 80 -9.24 -11.74 -2.74
CA PHE A 80 -10.14 -12.64 -3.47
C PHE A 80 -9.57 -13.09 -4.83
N GLY A 81 -8.28 -12.82 -5.08
CA GLY A 81 -7.60 -13.04 -6.35
C GLY A 81 -7.98 -12.04 -7.41
N GLU A 82 -8.01 -12.49 -8.67
CA GLU A 82 -8.40 -11.66 -9.81
C GLU A 82 -9.92 -11.53 -9.93
N LEU A 83 -10.43 -10.30 -9.87
CA LEU A 83 -11.85 -9.96 -9.94
C LEU A 83 -12.14 -9.13 -11.20
N PRO A 84 -12.68 -9.74 -12.27
CA PRO A 84 -13.08 -9.00 -13.46
C PRO A 84 -14.38 -8.24 -13.18
N ILE A 85 -14.30 -6.91 -13.22
CA ILE A 85 -15.42 -5.98 -13.00
C ILE A 85 -15.73 -5.15 -14.25
N GLU A 86 -16.98 -4.72 -14.35
CA GLU A 86 -17.44 -3.78 -15.37
C GLU A 86 -17.65 -2.38 -14.79
N ILE A 87 -16.85 -1.42 -15.22
CA ILE A 87 -16.91 -0.03 -14.75
C ILE A 87 -17.79 0.78 -15.70
N PRO A 88 -18.83 1.47 -15.22
CA PRO A 88 -19.65 2.34 -16.05
C PRO A 88 -18.86 3.55 -16.55
N ARG A 89 -19.22 4.04 -17.74
CA ARG A 89 -18.59 5.21 -18.35
C ARG A 89 -19.62 6.25 -18.73
N ASP A 90 -19.23 7.51 -18.67
CA ASP A 90 -19.95 8.63 -19.26
C ASP A 90 -19.43 8.94 -20.67
N ARG A 91 -20.20 9.72 -21.43
CA ARG A 91 -19.89 10.07 -22.82
C ARG A 91 -18.73 11.05 -22.91
N GLU A 92 -18.65 11.99 -21.97
CA GLU A 92 -17.60 13.02 -21.94
C GLU A 92 -16.30 12.55 -21.27
N GLY A 93 -16.31 11.40 -20.57
CA GLY A 93 -15.14 10.87 -19.85
C GLY A 93 -14.80 11.62 -18.56
N SER A 94 -15.72 12.47 -18.10
CA SER A 94 -15.62 13.30 -16.89
C SER A 94 -15.81 12.51 -15.59
N PHE A 95 -16.39 11.31 -15.64
CA PHE A 95 -16.66 10.51 -14.46
C PHE A 95 -15.36 10.00 -13.84
N GLU A 96 -15.13 10.32 -12.56
CA GLU A 96 -14.01 9.82 -11.76
C GLU A 96 -14.55 9.00 -10.58
N PRO A 97 -14.50 7.65 -10.65
CA PRO A 97 -15.02 6.82 -9.57
C PRO A 97 -14.21 7.01 -8.29
N ARG A 98 -14.90 7.06 -7.15
CA ARG A 98 -14.28 7.23 -5.83
C ARG A 98 -13.84 5.90 -5.23
N MET A 99 -14.66 4.86 -5.40
CA MET A 99 -14.34 3.52 -4.89
C MET A 99 -13.10 2.91 -5.53
N ILE A 100 -12.92 3.08 -6.85
CA ILE A 100 -11.80 2.54 -7.62
C ILE A 100 -11.34 3.60 -8.63
N SER A 101 -10.18 4.18 -8.39
CA SER A 101 -9.63 5.24 -9.24
C SER A 101 -9.43 4.77 -10.69
N LYS A 102 -9.40 5.72 -11.64
CA LYS A 102 -8.99 5.43 -13.02
C LYS A 102 -7.61 4.78 -13.03
N HIS A 103 -7.43 3.75 -13.85
CA HIS A 103 -6.19 2.95 -13.97
C HIS A 103 -5.73 2.16 -12.73
N GLN A 104 -6.33 2.34 -11.55
CA GLN A 104 -6.06 1.50 -10.38
C GLN A 104 -6.55 0.07 -10.63
N THR A 105 -5.65 -0.90 -10.56
CA THR A 105 -5.92 -2.35 -10.70
C THR A 105 -5.70 -3.14 -9.41
N CYS A 106 -5.10 -2.52 -8.39
CA CYS A 106 -4.87 -3.13 -7.08
C CYS A 106 -5.94 -2.69 -6.07
N TRP A 107 -6.50 -3.64 -5.32
CA TRP A 107 -7.46 -3.36 -4.24
C TRP A 107 -6.75 -2.74 -3.03
N ALA A 108 -7.38 -1.75 -2.38
CA ALA A 108 -6.81 -1.06 -1.23
C ALA A 108 -6.52 -2.04 -0.06
N GLY A 109 -5.32 -1.96 0.51
CA GLY A 109 -4.83 -2.86 1.57
C GLY A 109 -4.01 -4.07 1.10
N PHE A 110 -3.97 -4.34 -0.22
CA PHE A 110 -3.06 -5.34 -0.78
C PHE A 110 -1.59 -4.87 -0.73
N ASP A 111 -1.38 -3.56 -0.87
CA ASP A 111 -0.07 -2.92 -0.84
C ASP A 111 0.63 -3.10 0.51
N ASP A 112 -0.11 -3.02 1.63
CA ASP A 112 0.42 -3.25 2.97
C ASP A 112 0.99 -4.66 3.13
N LYS A 113 0.39 -5.67 2.49
CA LYS A 113 0.91 -7.04 2.49
C LYS A 113 2.18 -7.15 1.69
N ILE A 114 2.25 -6.51 0.51
CA ILE A 114 3.48 -6.44 -0.29
C ILE A 114 4.61 -5.84 0.55
N LEU A 115 4.35 -4.71 1.22
CA LEU A 115 5.30 -4.04 2.09
C LEU A 115 5.71 -4.91 3.28
N SER A 116 4.77 -5.61 3.89
CA SER A 116 5.02 -6.53 5.00
C SER A 116 5.92 -7.72 4.61
N LEU A 117 5.75 -8.25 3.40
CA LEU A 117 6.59 -9.33 2.86
C LEU A 117 7.97 -8.81 2.48
N TYR A 118 8.04 -7.61 1.88
CA TYR A 118 9.30 -6.94 1.57
C TYR A 118 10.11 -6.60 2.84
N ALA A 119 9.46 -6.10 3.88
CA ALA A 119 10.07 -5.80 5.18
C ALA A 119 10.62 -7.04 5.89
N ARG A 120 10.08 -8.23 5.58
CA ARG A 120 10.62 -9.53 6.06
C ARG A 120 11.84 -10.01 5.27
N GLY A 121 12.28 -9.26 4.26
CA GLY A 121 13.47 -9.57 3.46
C GLY A 121 13.21 -10.50 2.29
N MET A 122 11.95 -10.75 1.91
CA MET A 122 11.63 -11.54 0.72
C MET A 122 12.01 -10.77 -0.55
N THR A 123 12.57 -11.47 -1.52
CA THR A 123 12.85 -10.91 -2.85
C THR A 123 11.55 -10.65 -3.61
N VAL A 124 11.58 -9.73 -4.58
CA VAL A 124 10.41 -9.42 -5.43
C VAL A 124 9.82 -10.67 -6.10
N ARG A 125 10.67 -11.64 -6.48
CA ARG A 125 10.23 -12.91 -7.08
C ARG A 125 9.55 -13.83 -6.07
N GLU A 126 10.08 -13.92 -4.85
CA GLU A 126 9.46 -14.69 -3.77
C GLU A 126 8.13 -14.09 -3.35
N ILE A 127 8.05 -12.75 -3.25
CA ILE A 127 6.80 -12.03 -2.99
C ILE A 127 5.78 -12.34 -4.08
N GLN A 128 6.18 -12.26 -5.36
CA GLN A 128 5.31 -12.59 -6.48
C GLN A 128 4.77 -14.02 -6.36
N GLN A 129 5.65 -15.01 -6.19
CA GLN A 129 5.25 -16.41 -6.07
C GLN A 129 4.31 -16.63 -4.87
N HIS A 130 4.65 -16.07 -3.71
CA HIS A 130 3.86 -16.19 -2.50
C HIS A 130 2.47 -15.55 -2.65
N LEU A 131 2.36 -14.41 -3.32
CA LEU A 131 1.08 -13.76 -3.60
C LEU A 131 0.24 -14.56 -4.59
N THR A 132 0.85 -15.15 -5.62
CA THR A 132 0.16 -16.05 -6.55
C THR A 132 -0.33 -17.30 -5.83
N GLU A 133 0.48 -17.93 -4.98
CA GLU A 133 0.10 -19.16 -4.26
C GLU A 133 -1.00 -18.93 -3.23
N MET A 134 -0.95 -17.83 -2.48
CA MET A 134 -1.94 -17.54 -1.44
C MET A 134 -3.24 -16.98 -1.98
N TYR A 135 -3.19 -16.10 -2.98
CA TYR A 135 -4.33 -15.31 -3.41
C TYR A 135 -4.74 -15.58 -4.86
N GLY A 136 -3.99 -16.37 -5.63
CA GLY A 136 -4.27 -16.58 -7.07
C GLY A 136 -4.13 -15.30 -7.90
N ALA A 137 -3.49 -14.26 -7.37
CA ALA A 137 -3.33 -12.97 -8.04
C ALA A 137 -1.97 -12.93 -8.76
N GLU A 138 -1.97 -12.85 -10.09
CA GLU A 138 -0.73 -12.65 -10.84
C GLU A 138 -0.20 -11.22 -10.63
N VAL A 139 0.69 -11.02 -9.67
CA VAL A 139 1.30 -9.70 -9.42
C VAL A 139 2.53 -9.54 -10.30
N SER A 140 2.65 -8.44 -11.03
CA SER A 140 3.86 -8.17 -11.81
C SER A 140 5.00 -7.69 -10.89
N PRO A 141 6.27 -8.05 -11.18
CA PRO A 141 7.41 -7.53 -10.43
C PRO A 141 7.45 -6.00 -10.42
N THR A 142 7.05 -5.37 -11.52
CA THR A 142 6.96 -3.92 -11.65
C THR A 142 5.95 -3.31 -10.68
N LEU A 143 4.81 -3.99 -10.42
CA LEU A 143 3.84 -3.52 -9.45
C LEU A 143 4.42 -3.54 -8.03
N ILE A 144 5.11 -4.64 -7.67
CA ILE A 144 5.79 -4.76 -6.37
C ILE A 144 6.82 -3.64 -6.20
N SER A 145 7.66 -3.39 -7.21
CA SER A 145 8.62 -2.29 -7.19
C SER A 145 7.94 -0.93 -7.04
N THR A 146 6.85 -0.69 -7.77
CA THR A 146 6.10 0.57 -7.67
C THR A 146 5.53 0.80 -6.27
N VAL A 147 4.98 -0.25 -5.65
CA VAL A 147 4.45 -0.19 -4.28
C VAL A 147 5.57 0.07 -3.27
N THR A 148 6.71 -0.62 -3.40
CA THR A 148 7.86 -0.38 -2.51
C THR A 148 8.46 1.02 -2.70
N ASP A 149 8.47 1.52 -3.93
CA ASP A 149 8.96 2.86 -4.25
C ASP A 149 8.02 3.95 -3.70
N GLY A 150 6.71 3.68 -3.61
CA GLY A 150 5.73 4.59 -3.04
C GLY A 150 6.00 4.99 -1.58
N VAL A 151 6.63 4.09 -0.81
CA VAL A 151 6.98 4.35 0.61
C VAL A 151 8.28 5.14 0.75
N MET A 152 9.04 5.34 -0.34
CA MET A 152 10.31 6.07 -0.28
C MET A 152 10.15 7.51 0.21
N ASP A 153 9.02 8.15 -0.06
CA ASP A 153 8.76 9.49 0.44
C ASP A 153 8.46 9.49 1.95
N GLU A 154 7.79 8.48 2.47
CA GLU A 154 7.63 8.29 3.93
C GLU A 154 8.98 8.00 4.60
N VAL A 155 9.85 7.22 3.97
CA VAL A 155 11.22 6.97 4.47
C VAL A 155 12.02 8.28 4.55
N LYS A 156 11.92 9.15 3.53
CA LYS A 156 12.57 10.47 3.56
C LYS A 156 12.00 11.37 4.66
N GLN A 157 10.68 11.36 4.85
CA GLN A 157 10.03 12.11 5.94
C GLN A 157 10.50 11.59 7.30
N TRP A 158 10.58 10.27 7.47
CA TRP A 158 11.11 9.65 8.68
C TRP A 158 12.58 10.00 8.92
N GLN A 159 13.43 9.98 7.89
CA GLN A 159 14.83 10.39 7.98
C GLN A 159 15.01 11.86 8.37
N SER A 160 14.07 12.73 8.00
CA SER A 160 14.11 14.17 8.30
C SER A 160 13.26 14.58 9.50
N ARG A 161 12.62 13.61 10.19
CA ARG A 161 11.72 13.89 11.31
C ARG A 161 12.44 14.68 12.42
N PRO A 162 11.73 15.59 13.12
CA PRO A 162 12.28 16.27 14.27
C PRO A 162 12.64 15.26 15.37
N LEU A 163 13.73 15.52 16.07
CA LEU A 163 14.26 14.72 17.17
C LEU A 163 14.15 15.49 18.48
N ASP A 164 14.21 14.76 19.59
CA ASP A 164 14.22 15.38 20.91
C ASP A 164 15.49 16.19 21.15
N SER A 165 15.38 17.17 22.04
CA SER A 165 16.49 18.09 22.33
C SER A 165 17.65 17.40 23.08
N VAL A 166 17.38 16.36 23.87
CA VAL A 166 18.38 15.72 24.73
C VAL A 166 18.28 14.21 24.64
N TYR A 167 19.42 13.55 24.39
CA TYR A 167 19.55 12.09 24.41
C TYR A 167 20.59 11.65 25.45
N PRO A 168 20.20 10.84 26.46
CA PRO A 168 21.12 10.26 27.43
C PRO A 168 22.29 9.48 26.83
N VAL A 169 22.01 8.61 25.86
CA VAL A 169 23.02 7.73 25.26
C VAL A 169 22.78 7.62 23.77
N ILE A 170 23.85 7.74 22.98
CA ILE A 170 23.85 7.42 21.55
C ILE A 170 24.93 6.38 21.25
N TYR A 171 24.51 5.33 20.55
CA TYR A 171 25.33 4.30 19.93
C TYR A 171 25.44 4.58 18.44
N LEU A 172 26.66 4.53 17.93
CA LEU A 172 26.93 4.58 16.49
C LEU A 172 27.49 3.24 16.07
N ASP A 173 26.77 2.55 15.18
CA ASP A 173 27.16 1.22 14.70
C ASP A 173 27.23 1.21 13.16
N CYS A 174 27.89 0.19 12.61
CA CYS A 174 28.15 0.04 11.19
C CYS A 174 27.89 -1.40 10.72
N ILE A 175 26.97 -1.56 9.78
CA ILE A 175 26.66 -2.83 9.14
C ILE A 175 27.20 -2.83 7.71
N HIS A 176 27.97 -3.85 7.35
CA HIS A 176 28.47 -4.02 6.00
C HIS A 176 27.49 -4.86 5.17
N ALA A 177 26.94 -4.28 4.11
CA ALA A 177 26.03 -4.96 3.19
C ALA A 177 26.59 -4.97 1.77
N LYS A 178 26.43 -6.10 1.07
CA LYS A 178 26.74 -6.20 -0.36
C LYS A 178 25.58 -5.62 -1.15
N VAL A 179 25.82 -4.50 -1.82
CA VAL A 179 24.84 -3.82 -2.66
C VAL A 179 25.34 -3.73 -4.09
N ARG A 180 24.41 -3.87 -5.05
CA ARG A 180 24.71 -3.67 -6.47
C ARG A 180 24.73 -2.16 -6.74
N ASP A 181 25.90 -1.65 -7.11
CA ASP A 181 26.14 -0.24 -7.40
C ASP A 181 26.91 -0.10 -8.72
N ALA A 182 26.40 0.73 -9.62
CA ALA A 182 26.96 0.96 -10.96
C ALA A 182 27.35 -0.34 -11.71
N GLY A 183 26.47 -1.36 -11.67
CA GLY A 183 26.68 -2.65 -12.35
C GLY A 183 27.63 -3.63 -11.66
N SER A 184 28.25 -3.26 -10.53
CA SER A 184 29.14 -4.11 -9.74
C SER A 184 28.59 -4.33 -8.33
N VAL A 185 28.80 -5.52 -7.75
CA VAL A 185 28.46 -5.76 -6.34
C VAL A 185 29.60 -5.25 -5.48
N ARG A 186 29.33 -4.26 -4.62
CA ARG A 186 30.31 -3.67 -3.70
C ARG A 186 29.81 -3.79 -2.27
N ALA A 187 30.72 -4.04 -1.34
CA ALA A 187 30.41 -3.90 0.07
C ALA A 187 30.29 -2.41 0.39
N LYS A 188 29.15 -1.97 0.93
CA LYS A 188 28.97 -0.64 1.49
C LYS A 188 28.75 -0.72 2.99
N ALA A 189 29.27 0.27 3.69
CA ALA A 189 29.03 0.49 5.10
C ALA A 189 27.72 1.27 5.28
N ILE A 190 26.81 0.72 6.08
CA ILE A 190 25.57 1.34 6.51
C ILE A 190 25.76 1.73 7.97
N TYR A 191 25.88 3.02 8.23
CA TYR A 191 26.03 3.58 9.56
C TYR A 191 24.64 3.83 10.15
N LEU A 192 24.44 3.44 11.40
CA LEU A 192 23.21 3.64 12.14
C LEU A 192 23.50 4.38 13.44
N ALA A 193 22.58 5.29 13.81
CA ALA A 193 22.58 5.92 15.12
C ALA A 193 21.37 5.44 15.91
N ILE A 194 21.61 4.80 17.05
CA ILE A 194 20.57 4.33 17.98
C ILE A 194 20.74 5.09 19.29
N SER A 195 19.66 5.61 19.85
CA SER A 195 19.67 6.25 21.15
C SER A 195 18.66 5.63 22.11
N ILE A 196 18.76 6.02 23.37
CA ILE A 196 17.72 5.85 24.36
C ILE A 196 17.17 7.25 24.65
N ASN A 197 15.87 7.46 24.54
CA ASN A 197 15.23 8.74 24.86
C ASN A 197 15.14 8.95 26.40
N MET A 198 14.65 10.11 26.83
CA MET A 198 14.50 10.43 28.28
C MET A 198 13.49 9.53 29.01
N GLU A 199 12.61 8.85 28.27
CA GLU A 199 11.62 7.90 28.80
C GLU A 199 12.19 6.48 28.92
N GLY A 200 13.41 6.23 28.44
CA GLY A 200 14.06 4.92 28.46
C GLY A 200 13.76 4.03 27.25
N HIS A 201 13.11 4.56 26.21
CA HIS A 201 12.82 3.83 24.98
C HIS A 201 13.98 3.92 23.99
N LYS A 202 14.33 2.78 23.38
CA LYS A 202 15.32 2.74 22.29
C LYS A 202 14.71 3.26 21.00
N GLU A 203 15.44 4.09 20.29
CA GLU A 203 15.02 4.60 18.99
C GLU A 203 16.17 4.74 18.01
N ILE A 204 15.85 4.61 16.72
CA ILE A 204 16.80 4.86 15.63
C ILE A 204 16.71 6.33 15.25
N LEU A 205 17.81 7.04 15.38
CA LEU A 205 17.92 8.46 15.03
C LEU A 205 18.13 8.64 13.53
N GLY A 206 18.89 7.75 12.89
CA GLY A 206 19.13 7.81 11.45
C GLY A 206 19.94 6.64 10.92
N LEU A 207 19.99 6.55 9.59
CA LEU A 207 20.66 5.53 8.79
C LEU A 207 21.35 6.22 7.61
N TRP A 208 22.65 5.99 7.42
CA TRP A 208 23.46 6.62 6.38
C TRP A 208 24.30 5.59 5.64
N ILE A 209 24.30 5.64 4.32
CA ILE A 209 25.14 4.79 3.48
C ILE A 209 26.34 5.60 3.03
N ALA A 210 27.55 5.16 3.38
CA ALA A 210 28.77 5.82 2.90
C ALA A 210 29.70 4.83 2.19
N GLN A 211 30.42 5.34 1.19
CA GLN A 211 31.48 4.59 0.50
C GLN A 211 32.82 4.66 1.24
N THR A 212 33.05 5.70 2.05
CA THR A 212 34.30 5.92 2.79
C THR A 212 34.02 6.46 4.18
N GLU A 213 34.72 5.93 5.18
CA GLU A 213 34.69 6.44 6.54
C GLU A 213 35.67 7.59 6.67
N GLY A 214 35.15 8.79 6.90
CA GLY A 214 35.98 9.99 7.05
C GLY A 214 35.39 10.99 8.03
N ALA A 215 36.24 11.83 8.62
CA ALA A 215 35.80 12.84 9.58
C ALA A 215 34.72 13.79 9.01
N LYS A 216 34.78 14.10 7.71
CA LYS A 216 33.76 14.91 7.02
C LYS A 216 32.39 14.24 7.00
N PHE A 217 32.35 12.91 6.83
CA PHE A 217 31.10 12.16 6.86
C PHE A 217 30.48 12.20 8.27
N TRP A 218 31.25 11.89 9.30
CA TRP A 218 30.77 11.95 10.68
C TRP A 218 30.34 13.36 11.10
N LEU A 219 31.04 14.40 10.63
CA LEU A 219 30.62 15.78 10.82
C LEU A 219 29.25 16.05 10.18
N SER A 220 29.00 15.54 8.97
CA SER A 220 27.70 15.69 8.31
C SER A 220 26.58 14.99 9.07
N VAL A 221 26.81 13.78 9.58
CA VAL A 221 25.85 13.02 10.41
C VAL A 221 25.49 13.79 11.68
N VAL A 222 26.49 14.26 12.43
CA VAL A 222 26.24 15.01 13.68
C VAL A 222 25.57 16.35 13.40
N THR A 223 25.92 17.02 12.30
CA THR A 223 25.27 18.27 11.88
C THR A 223 23.81 18.05 11.52
N GLU A 224 23.48 16.95 10.84
CA GLU A 224 22.10 16.58 10.53
C GLU A 224 21.28 16.32 11.79
N LEU A 225 21.81 15.55 12.75
CA LEU A 225 21.14 15.31 14.03
C LEU A 225 20.86 16.62 14.78
N LYS A 226 21.83 17.55 14.78
CA LYS A 226 21.65 18.88 15.36
C LYS A 226 20.57 19.69 14.65
N ASN A 227 20.57 19.70 13.32
CA ASN A 227 19.56 20.41 12.53
C ASN A 227 18.14 19.86 12.74
N ARG A 228 18.03 18.58 13.10
CA ARG A 228 16.77 17.92 13.41
C ARG A 228 16.26 18.17 14.84
N GLY A 229 17.05 18.81 15.70
CA GLY A 229 16.60 19.25 17.02
C GLY A 229 17.54 18.89 18.18
N VAL A 230 18.45 17.95 17.99
CA VAL A 230 19.35 17.48 19.06
C VAL A 230 20.26 18.62 19.52
N GLN A 231 20.19 18.97 20.80
CA GLN A 231 21.02 19.98 21.43
C GLN A 231 22.12 19.35 22.29
N ASP A 232 21.81 18.28 23.01
CA ASP A 232 22.74 17.68 23.96
C ASP A 232 22.71 16.14 23.95
N ILE A 233 23.89 15.55 24.18
CA ILE A 233 24.11 14.10 24.24
C ILE A 233 25.02 13.82 25.44
N LEU A 234 24.49 13.15 26.46
CA LEU A 234 25.21 12.97 27.73
C LEU A 234 26.35 11.94 27.62
N TYR A 235 26.09 10.81 26.97
CA TYR A 235 27.09 9.75 26.75
C TYR A 235 27.09 9.28 25.31
N ARG A 236 28.28 9.28 24.70
CA ARG A 236 28.52 8.66 23.39
C ARG A 236 29.28 7.37 23.60
N LEU A 237 28.75 6.26 23.10
CA LEU A 237 29.41 4.96 23.12
C LEU A 237 29.78 4.56 21.69
N HIS A 238 31.04 4.17 21.51
CA HIS A 238 31.65 3.69 20.27
C HIS A 238 31.73 2.18 20.25
#